data_AF-A0A929J1S4-F1
#
_entry.id   AF-A0A929J1S4-F1
#
_cell.length_a   1.000
_cell.length_b   1.000
_cell.length_c   1.000
_cell.angle_alpha   90.00
_cell.angle_beta   90.00
_cell.angle_gamma   90.00
#
_symmetry.space_group_name_H-M   'P 1'
#
loop_
_entity.id
_entity.type
_entity.pdbx_description
1 polymer ?
#
loop_
_entity_poly.entity_id
_entity_poly.type
_entity_poly.pdbx_seq_one_letter_code
_entity_poly.pdbx_strand_id
1 'polypeptide(L)' 'MENQALELHQVIDIFIQTTTMEAAVEVIEQHQELLTDKADIAFSTIIYNARQQGHETTAQALDERRDFIRSIREEKTNF' A
#
# COMPACT_ATOMS: atom_id res chain seq x y z
N MET A 1 16.19 -22.16 -6.96
CA MET A 1 15.89 -21.25 -5.84
C MET A 1 14.38 -21.07 -5.87
N GLU A 2 13.68 -21.62 -4.89
CA GLU A 2 12.22 -21.43 -4.76
C GLU A 2 11.97 -19.93 -4.57
N ASN A 3 11.32 -19.30 -5.55
CA ASN A 3 10.96 -17.89 -5.45
C ASN A 3 9.78 -17.83 -4.47
N GLN A 4 10.06 -17.65 -3.18
CA GLN A 4 9.01 -17.46 -2.18
C GLN A 4 8.28 -16.17 -2.52
N ALA A 5 6.98 -16.26 -2.80
CA ALA A 5 6.14 -15.09 -2.96
C ALA A 5 6.15 -14.31 -1.64
N LEU A 6 6.32 -12.98 -1.73
CA LEU A 6 6.24 -12.12 -0.55
C LEU A 6 4.82 -12.14 0.00
N GLU A 7 4.71 -12.15 1.32
CA GLU A 7 3.43 -11.98 2.01
C GLU A 7 2.96 -10.53 1.91
N LEU A 8 1.65 -10.30 1.90
CA LEU A 8 1.06 -8.97 1.70
C LEU A 8 1.62 -7.89 2.66
N HIS A 9 1.89 -8.25 3.91
CA HIS A 9 2.47 -7.30 4.87
C HIS A 9 3.88 -6.84 4.47
N GLN A 10 4.70 -7.75 3.91
CA GLN A 10 6.06 -7.43 3.46
C GLN A 10 6.01 -6.50 2.25
N VAL A 11 5.06 -6.74 1.35
CA VAL A 11 4.82 -5.88 0.18
C VAL A 11 4.37 -4.49 0.60
N ILE A 12 3.45 -4.40 1.58
CA ILE A 12 3.05 -3.12 2.17
C ILE A 12 4.26 -2.40 2.79
N ASP A 13 5.10 -3.10 3.54
CA ASP A 13 6.31 -2.54 4.17
C ASP A 13 7.31 -2.02 3.12
N ILE A 14 7.48 -2.73 2.01
CA ILE A 14 8.31 -2.27 0.88
C ILE A 14 7.70 -1.00 0.27
N PHE A 15 6.40 -1.01 0.02
CA PHE A 15 5.70 0.13 -0.59
C PHE A 15 5.78 1.40 0.25
N ILE A 16 5.56 1.32 1.57
CA ILE A 16 5.61 2.51 2.44
C ILE A 16 7.02 3.11 2.55
N GLN A 17 8.06 2.33 2.28
CA GLN A 17 9.46 2.78 2.30
C GLN A 17 9.88 3.49 1.00
N THR A 18 9.08 3.43 -0.06
CA THR A 18 9.37 4.12 -1.32
C THR A 18 9.40 5.63 -1.11
N THR A 19 10.38 6.32 -1.68
CA THR A 19 10.58 7.77 -1.48
C THR A 19 10.22 8.61 -2.70
N THR A 20 9.94 7.98 -3.84
CA THR A 20 9.51 8.64 -5.08
C THR A 20 8.26 7.97 -5.64
N MET A 21 7.52 8.71 -6.47
CA MET A 21 6.31 8.20 -7.13
C MET A 21 6.65 7.06 -8.10
N GLU A 22 7.76 7.16 -8.82
CA GLU A 22 8.22 6.14 -9.76
C GLU A 22 8.52 4.82 -9.04
N ALA A 23 9.22 4.86 -7.90
CA ALA A 23 9.48 3.68 -7.10
C ALA A 23 8.20 3.06 -6.52
N ALA A 24 7.25 3.90 -6.12
CA ALA A 24 5.93 3.46 -5.65
C ALA A 24 5.14 2.73 -6.76
N VAL A 25 5.14 3.27 -7.98
CA VAL A 25 4.52 2.64 -9.15
C VAL A 25 5.21 1.32 -9.49
N GLU A 26 6.54 1.28 -9.49
CA GLU A 26 7.31 0.05 -9.76
C GLU A 26 6.94 -1.07 -8.78
N VAL A 27 6.85 -0.77 -7.49
CA VAL A 27 6.42 -1.75 -6.48
C VAL A 27 4.99 -2.23 -6.75
N ILE A 28 4.05 -1.33 -7.09
CA ILE A 28 2.68 -1.70 -7.43
C ILE A 28 2.65 -2.59 -8.69
N GLU A 29 3.47 -2.31 -9.69
CA GLU A 29 3.56 -3.11 -10.92
C GLU A 29 4.07 -4.52 -10.66
N GLN A 30 5.12 -4.63 -9.83
CA GLN A 30 5.69 -5.92 -9.40
C GLN A 30 4.76 -6.70 -8.47
N HIS A 31 3.91 -6.00 -7.71
CA HIS A 31 3.04 -6.56 -6.69
C HIS A 31 1.58 -6.13 -6.86
N GLN A 32 0.91 -6.73 -7.86
CA GLN A 32 -0.50 -6.45 -8.17
C GLN A 32 -1.46 -6.73 -6.99
N GLU A 33 -1.04 -7.52 -6.00
CA GLU A 33 -1.78 -7.74 -4.75
C GLU A 33 -2.09 -6.45 -3.98
N LEU A 34 -1.29 -5.39 -4.17
CA LEU A 34 -1.56 -4.06 -3.60
C LEU A 34 -2.82 -3.41 -4.16
N LEU A 35 -3.26 -3.78 -5.37
CA LEU A 35 -4.46 -3.24 -6.01
C LEU A 35 -5.74 -3.98 -5.60
N THR A 36 -5.67 -4.91 -4.65
CA THR A 36 -6.81 -5.72 -4.22
C THR A 36 -7.54 -5.10 -3.03
N ASP A 37 -8.80 -5.49 -2.82
CA ASP A 37 -9.56 -5.11 -1.61
C ASP A 37 -8.87 -5.58 -0.32
N LYS A 38 -8.13 -6.70 -0.40
CA LYS A 38 -7.37 -7.23 0.74
C LYS A 38 -6.29 -6.25 1.20
N ALA A 39 -5.58 -5.62 0.26
CA ALA A 39 -4.59 -4.59 0.57
C ALA A 39 -5.26 -3.34 1.14
N ASP A 40 -6.38 -2.91 0.56
CA ASP A 40 -7.13 -1.74 1.05
C ASP A 40 -7.60 -1.91 2.52
N ILE A 41 -8.10 -3.10 2.86
CA ILE A 41 -8.50 -3.46 4.23
C ILE A 41 -7.28 -3.51 5.17
N ALA A 42 -6.15 -4.04 4.70
CA ALA A 42 -4.92 -4.09 5.47
C ALA A 42 -4.43 -2.67 5.82
N PHE A 43 -4.35 -1.76 4.85
CA PHE A 43 -4.03 -0.36 5.09
C PHE A 43 -5.02 0.28 6.07
N SER A 44 -6.32 0.10 5.87
CA SER A 44 -7.35 0.65 6.77
C SER A 44 -7.16 0.20 8.22
N THR A 45 -6.75 -1.05 8.43
CA THR A 45 -6.49 -1.61 9.77
C THR A 45 -5.24 -1.00 10.39
N ILE A 46 -4.15 -0.86 9.63
CA ILE A 46 -2.90 -0.24 10.09
C ILE A 46 -3.14 1.22 10.48
N ILE A 47 -3.84 1.97 9.63
CA ILE A 47 -4.17 3.39 9.85
C ILE A 47 -5.06 3.56 11.09
N TYR A 48 -6.10 2.73 11.22
CA TYR A 48 -6.96 2.74 12.40
C TYR A 48 -6.14 2.52 13.68
N ASN A 49 -5.27 1.52 13.69
CA ASN A 49 -4.42 1.23 14.85
C ASN A 49 -3.45 2.37 15.17
N ALA A 50 -2.85 3.00 14.16
CA ALA A 50 -1.99 4.17 14.33
C ALA A 50 -2.75 5.33 15.01
N ARG A 51 -3.99 5.60 14.59
CA ARG A 51 -4.86 6.61 15.23
C ARG A 51 -5.18 6.25 16.68
N GLN A 52 -5.55 5.00 16.96
CA GLN A 52 -5.84 4.56 18.34
C GLN A 52 -4.64 4.70 19.28
N GLN A 53 -3.42 4.64 18.74
CA GLN A 53 -2.18 4.81 19.50
C GLN A 53 -1.71 6.28 19.59
N GLY A 54 -2.44 7.23 18.99
CA GLY A 54 -2.08 8.65 18.97
C GLY A 54 -1.02 9.01 17.94
N HIS A 55 -0.67 8.11 17.02
CA HIS A 55 0.30 8.35 15.95
C HIS A 55 -0.35 9.05 14.73
N GLU A 56 -0.95 10.22 14.95
CA GLU A 56 -1.79 10.88 13.92
C GLU A 56 -1.01 11.22 12.64
N THR A 57 0.23 11.73 12.75
CA THR A 57 1.07 12.02 11.58
C THR A 57 1.38 10.77 10.77
N THR A 58 1.62 9.64 11.43
CA THR A 58 1.84 8.35 10.76
C THR A 58 0.57 7.86 10.08
N ALA A 59 -0.59 7.97 10.75
CA ALA A 59 -1.87 7.60 10.18
C ALA A 59 -2.19 8.42 8.91
N GLN A 60 -1.96 9.74 8.96
CA GLN A 60 -2.16 10.63 7.82
C GLN A 60 -1.26 10.27 6.63
N ALA A 61 0.03 10.03 6.88
CA ALA A 61 0.95 9.63 5.82
C ALA A 61 0.56 8.28 5.18
N LEU A 62 0.02 7.35 5.98
CA LEU A 62 -0.46 6.06 5.47
C LEU A 62 -1.79 6.18 4.70
N ASP A 63 -2.67 7.10 5.09
CA ASP A 63 -3.89 7.42 4.31
C ASP A 63 -3.51 7.94 2.91
N GLU A 64 -2.56 8.88 2.81
CA GLU A 64 -2.09 9.40 1.51
C GLU A 64 -1.51 8.30 0.62
N ARG A 65 -0.76 7.37 1.22
CA ARG A 65 -0.22 6.18 0.54
C ARG A 65 -1.32 5.25 0.02
N ARG A 66 -2.36 5.03 0.81
CA ARG A 66 -3.51 4.21 0.45
C ARG A 66 -4.33 4.86 -0.68
N ASP A 67 -4.52 6.18 -0.61
CA ASP A 67 -5.25 6.91 -1.65
C ASP A 67 -4.51 6.89 -2.99
N PHE A 68 -3.18 6.94 -2.98
CA PHE A 68 -2.37 6.74 -4.18
C PHE A 68 -2.57 5.35 -4.81
N ILE A 69 -2.59 4.28 -4.02
CA ILE A 69 -2.87 2.93 -4.53
C ILE A 69 -4.26 2.86 -5.19
N ARG A 70 -5.26 3.51 -4.59
CA ARG A 70 -6.63 3.56 -5.11
C ARG A 70 -6.71 4.30 -6.44
N SER A 71 -6.02 5.44 -6.58
CA SER A 71 -6.03 6.17 -7.85
C SER A 71 -5.46 5.31 -8.99
N ILE A 72 -4.36 4.58 -8.75
CA ILE A 72 -3.79 3.66 -9.73
C ILE A 72 -4.75 2.50 -10.06
N ARG A 73 -5.46 1.96 -9.07
CA ARG A 73 -6.46 0.91 -9.30
C ARG A 73 -7.63 1.39 -10.16
N GLU A 74 -8.12 2.59 -9.89
CA GLU A 74 -9.21 3.22 -10.65
C GLU A 74 -8.79 3.46 -12.10
N GLU A 75 -7.59 4.01 -12.31
CA GLU A 75 -7.02 4.20 -13.66
C GLU A 75 -6.96 2.89 -14.43
N LYS A 76 -6.51 1.79 -13.82
CA LYS A 76 -6.45 0.47 -14.48
C LYS A 76 -7.82 -0.17 -14.75
N THR A 77 -8.87 0.23 -14.04
CA THR A 77 -10.23 -0.32 -14.22
C THR A 77 -11.00 0.43 -15.31
N ASN A 78 -10.57 1.66 -15.65
CA ASN A 78 -11.22 2.52 -16.63
C ASN A 78 -10.76 2.28 -18.10
N PHE A 79 -9.96 1.25 -18.35
CA PHE A 79 -9.51 0.81 -19.67
C PHE A 79 -9.83 -0.67 -19.90
#